data_AF-A0A3L7E1Z9-F1
#
_entry.id   AF-A0A3L7E1Z9-F1
#
_cell.length_a   1.000
_cell.length_b   1.000
_cell.length_c   1.000
_cell.angle_alpha   90.00
_cell.angle_beta   90.00
_cell.angle_gamma   90.00
#
_symmetry.space_group_name_H-M   'P 1'
#
loop_
_entity.id
_entity.type
_entity.pdbx_description
1 polymer ?
#
loop_
_entity_poly.entity_id
_entity_poly.type
_entity_poly.pdbx_seq_one_letter_code
_entity_poly.pdbx_strand_id
1 'polypeptide(L)'
;MAELTIRDWMVIIGVLLIMAVLLDAWRRVRSDKYSRVKVKLSTSGERNVSEGDEDLQWLKELPNGGARTVKRGDLLRAAGHKEQTAAADAAPELADDSPDDSDQAEVAPDTVTAGMSAAGDSPENLDWLDGMGADRDTEPRPDPAAPGRLPRDIDPEVFMFNVVARDARGFKGEDILHILLACDLRFGDMNFFHRHEFEAGKGAIQFSVANMMQPGVFDIDNMADFNTPGLVFFLTLPGPEDMMKAFDYMLETAQAVARNLGGDVLDESRSVLTRQTLEHCRQQIRDLERRLLAQTR
;
A
#
# COMPACT_ATOMS: atom_id res chain seq x y z
N MET A 1 -4.87 -22.27 -68.99
CA MET A 1 -4.58 -21.68 -67.67
C MET A 1 -5.88 -21.08 -67.16
N ALA A 2 -6.12 -21.04 -65.86
CA ALA A 2 -7.36 -20.46 -65.33
C ALA A 2 -7.21 -18.93 -65.21
N GLU A 3 -8.09 -18.19 -65.88
CA GLU A 3 -8.23 -16.74 -65.73
C GLU A 3 -8.80 -16.45 -64.34
N LEU A 4 -7.97 -15.95 -63.41
CA LEU A 4 -8.42 -15.55 -62.08
C LEU A 4 -9.24 -14.26 -62.17
N THR A 5 -10.50 -14.31 -61.73
CA THR A 5 -11.38 -13.16 -61.80
C THR A 5 -11.03 -12.12 -60.73
N ILE A 6 -11.51 -10.89 -60.89
CA ILE A 6 -11.37 -9.81 -59.89
C ILE A 6 -11.94 -10.24 -58.52
N ARG A 7 -12.97 -11.11 -58.50
CA ARG A 7 -13.56 -11.65 -57.27
C ARG A 7 -12.58 -12.59 -56.56
N ASP A 8 -11.90 -13.45 -57.30
CA ASP A 8 -10.92 -14.40 -56.75
C ASP A 8 -9.71 -13.64 -56.19
N TRP A 9 -9.24 -12.61 -56.90
CA TRP A 9 -8.20 -11.69 -56.42
C TRP A 9 -8.59 -11.01 -55.10
N MET A 10 -9.83 -10.53 -54.97
CA MET A 10 -10.30 -9.90 -53.74
C MET A 10 -10.33 -10.89 -52.55
N VAL A 11 -10.72 -12.15 -52.80
CA VAL A 11 -10.67 -13.23 -51.79
C VAL A 11 -9.23 -13.56 -51.40
N ILE A 12 -8.31 -13.68 -52.37
CA ILE A 12 -6.89 -13.94 -52.13
C ILE A 12 -6.26 -12.85 -51.26
N ILE A 13 -6.54 -11.57 -51.54
CA ILE A 13 -6.05 -10.44 -50.74
C ILE A 13 -6.62 -10.48 -49.31
N GLY A 14 -7.90 -10.80 -49.15
CA GLY A 14 -8.54 -10.95 -47.83
C GLY A 14 -7.91 -12.06 -46.99
N VAL A 15 -7.68 -13.24 -47.59
CA VAL A 15 -7.01 -14.37 -46.91
C VAL A 15 -5.55 -14.02 -46.56
N LEU A 16 -4.84 -13.30 -47.44
CA LEU A 16 -3.47 -12.85 -47.19
C LEU A 16 -3.39 -11.86 -46.02
N LEU A 17 -4.33 -10.92 -45.92
CA LEU A 17 -4.44 -10.01 -44.76
C LEU A 17 -4.70 -10.76 -43.44
N ILE A 18 -5.62 -11.72 -43.43
CA ILE A 18 -5.91 -12.54 -42.24
C ILE A 18 -4.66 -13.36 -41.84
N MET A 19 -3.97 -13.96 -42.81
CA MET A 19 -2.70 -14.66 -42.58
C MET A 19 -1.60 -13.74 -42.05
N ALA A 20 -1.51 -12.49 -42.50
CA ALA A 20 -0.54 -11.52 -42.01
C ALA A 20 -0.80 -11.14 -40.54
N VAL A 21 -2.06 -10.89 -40.17
CA VAL A 21 -2.45 -10.60 -38.77
C VAL A 21 -2.23 -11.81 -37.86
N LEU A 22 -2.54 -13.02 -38.31
CA LEU A 22 -2.25 -14.26 -37.58
C LEU A 22 -0.75 -14.49 -37.39
N LEU A 23 0.07 -14.21 -38.42
CA LEU A 23 1.52 -14.30 -38.34
C LEU A 23 2.12 -13.27 -37.39
N ASP A 24 1.60 -12.04 -37.35
CA ASP A 24 2.09 -11.01 -36.42
C ASP A 24 1.70 -11.31 -34.96
N ALA A 25 0.44 -11.70 -34.72
CA ALA A 25 -0.01 -12.15 -33.40
C ALA A 25 0.82 -13.35 -32.89
N TRP A 26 1.11 -14.32 -33.76
CA TRP A 26 1.97 -15.46 -33.44
C TRP A 26 3.43 -15.06 -33.22
N ARG A 27 3.96 -14.12 -34.03
CA ARG A 27 5.32 -13.56 -33.89
C ARG A 27 5.48 -12.87 -32.55
N ARG A 28 4.51 -12.05 -32.13
CA ARG A 28 4.47 -11.37 -30.83
C ARG A 28 4.55 -12.39 -29.68
N VAL A 29 3.59 -13.32 -29.61
CA VAL A 29 3.52 -14.34 -28.54
C VAL A 29 4.71 -15.32 -28.54
N ARG A 30 5.41 -15.48 -29.67
CA ARG A 30 6.60 -16.33 -29.78
C ARG A 30 7.92 -15.61 -29.48
N SER A 31 7.95 -14.28 -29.52
CA SER A 31 9.14 -13.48 -29.18
C SER A 31 9.56 -13.67 -27.72
N ASP A 32 8.59 -13.72 -26.81
CA ASP A 32 8.79 -13.70 -25.34
C ASP A 32 9.36 -15.02 -24.76
N LYS A 33 9.72 -15.99 -25.60
CA LYS A 33 10.04 -17.37 -25.19
C LYS A 33 11.43 -17.86 -25.57
N TYR A 34 12.32 -16.98 -26.07
CA TYR A 34 13.66 -17.37 -26.54
C TYR A 34 14.87 -16.62 -25.93
N SER A 35 14.70 -15.93 -24.79
CA SER A 35 15.81 -15.57 -23.88
C SER A 35 16.35 -16.81 -23.14
N ARG A 36 16.79 -17.81 -23.90
CA ARG A 36 17.24 -19.14 -23.41
C ARG A 36 18.65 -19.05 -22.82
N VAL A 37 18.74 -18.59 -21.56
CA VAL A 37 19.97 -18.67 -20.77
C VAL A 37 20.38 -20.14 -20.61
N LYS A 38 21.44 -20.55 -21.32
CA LYS A 38 22.05 -21.87 -21.16
C LYS A 38 22.91 -21.88 -19.90
N VAL A 39 22.33 -22.24 -18.75
CA VAL A 39 23.12 -22.66 -17.59
C VAL A 39 23.85 -23.94 -17.97
N LYS A 40 25.15 -23.82 -18.28
CA LYS A 40 26.05 -24.98 -18.38
C LYS A 40 26.44 -25.38 -16.96
N LEU A 41 25.92 -26.49 -16.46
CA LEU A 41 26.46 -27.12 -15.26
C LEU A 41 27.80 -27.79 -15.60
N SER A 42 28.89 -27.03 -15.54
CA SER A 42 30.26 -27.57 -15.63
C SER A 42 30.74 -27.96 -14.23
N THR A 43 30.48 -29.19 -13.83
CA THR A 43 31.15 -29.80 -12.68
C THR A 43 32.59 -30.16 -13.07
N SER A 44 33.59 -29.57 -12.37
CA SER A 44 34.97 -30.08 -12.21
C SER A 44 35.88 -29.07 -11.48
N GLY A 45 36.65 -29.55 -10.50
CA GLY A 45 38.06 -29.18 -10.32
C GLY A 45 38.44 -27.81 -9.73
N GLU A 46 38.57 -27.77 -8.40
CA GLU A 46 39.70 -27.18 -7.62
C GLU A 46 40.19 -25.73 -7.87
N ARG A 47 40.35 -25.01 -6.74
CA ARG A 47 41.12 -23.73 -6.53
C ARG A 47 40.44 -22.47 -7.09
N ASN A 48 40.49 -21.30 -6.43
CA ASN A 48 41.14 -20.87 -5.17
C ASN A 48 40.14 -20.13 -4.25
N VAL A 49 40.53 -19.93 -2.98
CA VAL A 49 39.83 -19.07 -2.01
C VAL A 49 40.31 -17.62 -2.15
N SER A 50 39.40 -16.65 -1.96
CA SER A 50 39.70 -15.30 -1.44
C SER A 50 38.46 -14.74 -0.73
N GLU A 51 38.70 -13.88 0.25
CA GLU A 51 37.75 -13.36 1.24
C GLU A 51 36.39 -12.85 0.70
N GLY A 52 35.31 -13.14 1.45
CA GLY A 52 33.95 -12.63 1.17
C GLY A 52 32.81 -13.27 1.98
N ASP A 53 33.00 -14.48 2.52
CA ASP A 53 31.93 -15.27 3.17
C ASP A 53 31.72 -15.03 4.68
N GLU A 54 32.44 -14.09 5.32
CA GLU A 54 32.35 -13.91 6.79
C GLU A 54 31.08 -13.14 7.21
N ASP A 55 30.67 -12.11 6.47
CA ASP A 55 29.48 -11.29 6.77
C ASP A 55 28.17 -12.11 6.81
N LEU A 56 28.10 -13.21 6.06
CA LEU A 56 26.93 -14.08 5.97
C LEU A 56 26.86 -15.14 7.09
N GLN A 57 27.92 -15.32 7.88
CA GLN A 57 27.91 -16.26 9.01
C GLN A 57 27.26 -15.64 10.25
N TRP A 58 27.44 -14.32 10.47
CA TRP A 58 26.91 -13.61 11.63
C TRP A 58 25.38 -13.66 11.75
N LEU A 59 24.63 -13.60 10.63
CA LEU A 59 23.16 -13.71 10.64
C LEU A 59 22.64 -15.08 11.11
N LYS A 60 23.50 -16.09 11.22
CA LYS A 60 23.11 -17.49 11.41
C LYS A 60 23.08 -17.95 12.87
N GLU A 61 23.66 -17.19 13.79
CA GLU A 61 23.86 -17.60 15.20
C GLU A 61 22.94 -16.89 16.22
N LEU A 62 21.89 -16.19 15.79
CA LEU A 62 20.90 -15.62 16.72
C LEU A 62 20.19 -16.73 17.52
N PRO A 63 20.37 -16.85 18.86
CA PRO A 63 19.92 -18.03 19.62
C PRO A 63 18.40 -18.18 19.81
N ASN A 64 17.61 -17.29 19.20
CA ASN A 64 16.15 -17.24 19.29
C ASN A 64 15.51 -17.43 17.90
N GLY A 65 15.89 -18.51 17.20
CA GLY A 65 15.42 -18.87 15.86
C GLY A 65 13.94 -19.26 15.79
N GLY A 66 13.04 -18.31 16.05
CA GLY A 66 11.58 -18.48 15.96
C GLY A 66 10.90 -17.17 15.54
N ALA A 67 10.35 -17.15 14.32
CA ALA A 67 9.63 -15.99 13.80
C ALA A 67 8.36 -15.72 14.63
N ARG A 68 8.29 -14.56 15.28
CA ARG A 68 7.07 -14.09 15.95
C ARG A 68 6.17 -13.38 14.94
N THR A 69 4.97 -13.90 14.74
CA THR A 69 3.92 -13.26 13.93
C THR A 69 3.43 -11.99 14.62
N VAL A 70 3.87 -10.83 14.14
CA VAL A 70 3.44 -9.52 14.64
C VAL A 70 2.06 -9.20 14.06
N LYS A 71 1.08 -8.86 14.91
CA LYS A 71 -0.28 -8.49 14.45
C LYS A 71 -0.38 -6.98 14.21
N ARG A 72 -1.39 -6.54 13.43
CA ARG A 72 -1.63 -5.13 13.09
C ARG A 72 -1.65 -4.20 14.32
N GLY A 73 -2.24 -4.64 15.44
CA GLY A 73 -2.27 -3.89 16.70
C GLY A 73 -0.89 -3.66 17.34
N ASP A 74 0.07 -4.58 17.17
CA ASP A 74 1.44 -4.39 17.67
C ASP A 74 2.19 -3.35 16.84
N LEU A 75 1.94 -3.29 15.52
CA LEU A 75 2.47 -2.26 14.63
C LEU A 75 1.86 -0.87 14.93
N LEU A 76 0.55 -0.81 15.18
CA LEU A 76 -0.15 0.42 15.59
C LEU A 76 0.38 0.96 16.94
N ARG A 77 0.59 0.06 17.92
CA ARG A 77 1.17 0.43 19.22
C ARG A 77 2.63 0.88 19.09
N ALA A 78 3.42 0.28 18.19
CA ALA A 78 4.78 0.72 17.89
C ALA A 78 4.83 2.09 17.18
N ALA A 79 3.79 2.47 16.43
CA ALA A 79 3.63 3.78 15.81
C ALA A 79 3.13 4.88 16.78
N GLY A 80 3.14 4.62 18.10
CA GLY A 80 2.78 5.60 19.12
C GLY A 80 1.29 5.87 19.29
N HIS A 81 0.41 5.07 18.66
CA HIS A 81 -1.04 5.18 18.87
C HIS A 81 -1.48 4.31 20.06
N LYS A 82 -2.08 4.95 21.07
CA LYS A 82 -2.87 4.26 22.09
C LYS A 82 -4.27 4.00 21.53
N GLU A 83 -4.64 2.74 21.33
CA GLU A 83 -6.04 2.36 21.18
C GLU A 83 -6.76 2.60 22.50
N GLN A 84 -7.60 3.63 22.56
CA GLN A 84 -8.40 3.95 23.74
C GLN A 84 -9.70 3.11 23.72
N THR A 85 -9.56 1.81 23.95
CA THR A 85 -10.70 0.90 24.12
C THR A 85 -11.43 1.23 25.42
N ALA A 86 -12.52 1.98 25.33
CA ALA A 86 -13.39 2.26 26.47
C ALA A 86 -14.20 1.02 26.84
N ALA A 87 -14.02 0.54 28.08
CA ALA A 87 -14.88 -0.45 28.71
C ALA A 87 -14.91 -0.17 30.22
N ALA A 88 -16.04 0.34 30.71
CA ALA A 88 -16.47 0.10 32.09
C ALA A 88 -16.92 -1.38 32.18
N ASP A 89 -16.95 -2.05 33.34
CA ASP A 89 -17.22 -1.53 34.69
C ASP A 89 -16.59 -2.45 35.77
N ALA A 90 -16.96 -2.26 37.04
CA ALA A 90 -16.69 -3.06 38.24
C ALA A 90 -15.37 -2.81 38.99
N ALA A 91 -15.44 -1.95 40.00
CA ALA A 91 -14.64 -2.04 41.23
C ALA A 91 -15.26 -3.10 42.20
N PRO A 92 -14.57 -3.50 43.29
CA PRO A 92 -14.62 -2.68 44.52
C PRO A 92 -13.25 -2.53 45.26
N GLU A 93 -13.31 -1.89 46.42
CA GLU A 93 -12.22 -1.29 47.21
C GLU A 93 -11.34 -2.27 48.03
N LEU A 94 -10.17 -1.81 48.50
CA LEU A 94 -9.92 -1.48 49.92
C LEU A 94 -8.45 -1.10 50.23
N ALA A 95 -8.26 -0.08 51.09
CA ALA A 95 -7.11 0.16 51.99
C ALA A 95 -5.69 0.39 51.40
N ASP A 96 -4.79 1.21 51.97
CA ASP A 96 -4.86 2.29 53.00
C ASP A 96 -3.53 3.10 52.96
N ASP A 97 -3.42 4.15 53.79
CA ASP A 97 -2.21 4.83 54.29
C ASP A 97 -1.58 6.00 53.48
N SER A 98 -0.92 6.91 54.22
CA SER A 98 -0.32 8.21 53.83
C SER A 98 0.57 8.70 55.01
N PRO A 99 1.12 9.94 55.10
CA PRO A 99 1.53 10.95 54.11
C PRO A 99 3.04 11.33 54.25
N ASP A 100 3.52 12.27 53.43
CA ASP A 100 4.44 13.40 53.79
C ASP A 100 4.55 14.27 52.53
N ASP A 101 4.14 15.55 52.52
CA ASP A 101 4.67 16.76 53.18
C ASP A 101 5.78 17.47 52.38
N SER A 102 5.47 18.70 51.93
CA SER A 102 6.35 19.87 52.03
C SER A 102 5.64 21.13 51.51
N ASP A 103 5.31 22.04 52.44
CA ASP A 103 4.75 23.37 52.15
C ASP A 103 5.68 24.29 51.33
N GLN A 104 5.09 25.22 50.57
CA GLN A 104 5.49 26.64 50.61
C GLN A 104 4.47 27.60 49.95
N ALA A 105 4.02 28.58 50.73
CA ALA A 105 3.36 29.82 50.28
C ALA A 105 4.41 30.92 49.95
N GLU A 106 4.11 32.14 49.49
CA GLU A 106 2.82 32.80 49.19
C GLU A 106 2.84 33.44 47.76
N VAL A 107 2.62 34.72 47.40
CA VAL A 107 2.32 35.99 48.10
C VAL A 107 1.39 36.88 47.25
N ALA A 108 0.47 37.64 47.88
CA ALA A 108 -0.34 38.70 47.25
C ALA A 108 -0.47 39.92 48.22
N PRO A 109 -1.12 41.07 47.87
CA PRO A 109 -1.82 41.46 46.64
C PRO A 109 -1.45 42.91 46.16
N ASP A 110 -2.44 43.63 45.62
CA ASP A 110 -2.56 45.09 45.45
C ASP A 110 -1.73 45.85 44.38
N THR A 111 -2.43 46.28 43.33
CA THR A 111 -2.64 47.73 43.11
C THR A 111 -3.88 48.02 42.27
N VAL A 112 -4.70 49.00 42.67
CA VAL A 112 -5.86 49.48 41.90
C VAL A 112 -5.56 50.82 41.22
N THR A 113 -6.06 51.00 40.00
CA THR A 113 -6.36 52.32 39.41
C THR A 113 -7.41 52.16 38.31
N ALA A 114 -8.30 53.14 38.18
CA ALA A 114 -9.51 53.02 37.36
C ALA A 114 -9.51 53.92 36.11
N GLY A 115 -10.28 53.53 35.10
CA GLY A 115 -10.63 54.35 33.94
C GLY A 115 -12.03 54.00 33.44
N MET A 116 -12.95 54.97 33.50
CA MET A 116 -14.32 54.89 32.95
C MET A 116 -14.26 55.06 31.41
N SER A 117 -15.25 54.75 30.56
CA SER A 117 -16.73 54.67 30.64
C SER A 117 -17.28 53.84 29.46
N ALA A 118 -18.54 53.40 29.35
CA ALA A 118 -19.62 53.07 30.29
C ALA A 118 -20.86 52.57 29.49
N ALA A 119 -21.87 52.03 30.20
CA ALA A 119 -23.24 51.70 29.74
C ALA A 119 -23.42 50.49 28.78
N GLY A 120 -24.27 49.54 29.20
CA GLY A 120 -24.69 48.35 28.44
C GLY A 120 -25.57 47.46 29.33
N ASP A 121 -26.84 47.32 28.96
CA ASP A 121 -27.97 46.87 29.82
C ASP A 121 -28.04 45.34 30.06
N SER A 122 -28.86 44.90 31.03
CA SER A 122 -29.08 43.48 31.37
C SER A 122 -30.34 43.26 32.25
N PRO A 123 -30.95 42.06 32.29
CA PRO A 123 -31.05 40.98 31.28
C PRO A 123 -32.50 40.46 31.07
N GLU A 124 -32.80 39.75 29.97
CA GLU A 124 -34.06 38.98 29.84
C GLU A 124 -33.86 37.57 29.25
N ASN A 125 -34.71 36.62 29.66
CA ASN A 125 -34.69 35.21 29.25
C ASN A 125 -35.76 34.92 28.20
N LEU A 126 -35.46 34.02 27.25
CA LEU A 126 -36.36 33.23 26.37
C LEU A 126 -35.42 32.26 25.61
N ASP A 127 -35.25 30.99 25.95
CA ASP A 127 -36.21 29.93 26.35
C ASP A 127 -37.23 29.59 25.26
N TRP A 128 -36.72 29.05 24.14
CA TRP A 128 -37.51 28.65 22.96
C TRP A 128 -36.91 27.46 22.19
N LEU A 129 -36.17 26.59 22.88
CA LEU A 129 -35.46 25.45 22.26
C LEU A 129 -35.39 24.19 23.13
N ASP A 130 -36.49 23.87 23.80
CA ASP A 130 -36.86 22.51 24.18
C ASP A 130 -38.21 22.15 23.52
N GLY A 131 -38.50 20.86 23.33
CA GLY A 131 -39.84 20.41 22.92
C GLY A 131 -40.02 19.92 21.49
N MET A 132 -39.00 19.31 20.84
CA MET A 132 -39.28 18.29 19.81
C MET A 132 -38.19 17.19 19.78
N GLY A 133 -38.41 16.16 20.61
CA GLY A 133 -37.55 15.00 20.67
C GLY A 133 -37.62 14.15 19.38
N ALA A 134 -36.45 13.78 18.89
CA ALA A 134 -36.29 12.70 17.93
C ALA A 134 -34.92 12.07 18.17
N ASP A 135 -34.87 11.05 19.04
CA ASP A 135 -33.70 10.18 19.15
C ASP A 135 -33.42 9.59 17.77
N ARG A 136 -32.33 10.07 17.18
CA ARG A 136 -31.77 9.57 15.94
C ARG A 136 -30.30 9.30 16.19
N ASP A 137 -30.08 8.19 16.89
CA ASP A 137 -28.92 7.35 16.70
C ASP A 137 -28.68 7.19 15.19
N THR A 138 -27.86 8.08 14.66
CA THR A 138 -27.48 8.07 13.26
C THR A 138 -26.35 7.07 13.17
N GLU A 139 -26.73 5.78 13.17
CA GLU A 139 -25.81 4.70 12.82
C GLU A 139 -25.06 5.13 11.55
N PRO A 140 -23.72 5.06 11.54
CA PRO A 140 -22.92 5.54 10.42
C PRO A 140 -23.18 4.64 9.21
N ARG A 141 -24.19 5.00 8.42
CA ARG A 141 -24.54 4.34 7.17
C ARG A 141 -23.27 4.30 6.31
N PRO A 142 -22.81 3.11 5.85
CA PRO A 142 -21.61 3.02 5.04
C PRO A 142 -21.83 3.77 3.73
N ASP A 143 -21.12 4.88 3.57
CA ASP A 143 -21.12 5.66 2.34
C ASP A 143 -20.42 4.82 1.25
N PRO A 144 -21.07 4.54 0.11
CA PRO A 144 -20.46 3.73 -0.94
C PRO A 144 -19.21 4.46 -1.46
N ALA A 145 -18.06 3.75 -1.39
CA ALA A 145 -16.72 4.33 -1.41
C ALA A 145 -16.55 5.53 -2.36
N ALA A 146 -16.33 6.72 -1.78
CA ALA A 146 -15.98 7.91 -2.54
C ALA A 146 -14.72 7.66 -3.39
N PRO A 147 -14.70 8.05 -4.68
CA PRO A 147 -13.60 7.72 -5.58
C PRO A 147 -12.27 8.30 -5.07
N GLY A 148 -11.22 7.47 -5.07
CA GLY A 148 -9.91 7.82 -4.54
C GLY A 148 -9.69 7.60 -3.03
N ARG A 149 -10.59 6.91 -2.32
CA ARG A 149 -10.38 6.51 -0.91
C ARG A 149 -10.22 5.00 -0.75
N LEU A 150 -9.35 4.57 0.16
CA LEU A 150 -9.19 3.15 0.50
C LEU A 150 -10.41 2.63 1.29
N PRO A 151 -10.99 1.44 0.96
CA PRO A 151 -12.05 0.80 1.75
C PRO A 151 -11.60 0.52 3.19
N ARG A 152 -12.52 0.66 4.16
CA ARG A 152 -12.20 0.55 5.60
C ARG A 152 -13.03 -0.47 6.38
N ASP A 153 -14.15 -0.91 5.81
CA ASP A 153 -15.24 -1.59 6.53
C ASP A 153 -15.46 -3.06 6.09
N ILE A 154 -14.51 -3.64 5.36
CA ILE A 154 -14.49 -5.02 4.86
C ILE A 154 -13.16 -5.64 5.27
N ASP A 155 -13.15 -6.88 5.79
CA ASP A 155 -11.93 -7.67 5.98
C ASP A 155 -11.33 -8.02 4.59
N PRO A 156 -10.22 -7.38 4.15
CA PRO A 156 -9.80 -7.45 2.76
C PRO A 156 -8.66 -8.46 2.57
N GLU A 157 -8.68 -9.19 1.45
CA GLU A 157 -7.51 -9.97 1.03
C GLU A 157 -6.47 -9.01 0.45
N VAL A 158 -5.31 -8.92 1.12
CA VAL A 158 -4.23 -7.99 0.75
C VAL A 158 -3.09 -8.76 0.09
N PHE A 159 -2.74 -8.36 -1.13
CA PHE A 159 -1.58 -8.88 -1.86
C PHE A 159 -0.47 -7.83 -1.86
N MET A 160 0.77 -8.21 -1.53
CA MET A 160 1.87 -7.25 -1.43
C MET A 160 3.18 -7.72 -2.05
N PHE A 161 3.93 -6.77 -2.62
CA PHE A 161 5.29 -6.94 -3.11
C PHE A 161 6.22 -5.92 -2.46
N ASN A 162 7.44 -6.33 -2.16
CA ASN A 162 8.48 -5.49 -1.58
C ASN A 162 9.52 -5.21 -2.66
N VAL A 163 9.82 -3.93 -2.95
CA VAL A 163 10.92 -3.55 -3.86
C VAL A 163 12.06 -2.99 -3.02
N VAL A 164 13.18 -3.69 -2.97
CA VAL A 164 14.33 -3.37 -2.10
C VAL A 164 15.53 -2.92 -2.94
N ALA A 165 16.23 -1.88 -2.49
CA ALA A 165 17.44 -1.37 -3.14
C ALA A 165 18.62 -2.35 -3.00
N ARG A 166 19.44 -2.48 -4.05
CA ARG A 166 20.71 -3.22 -3.98
C ARG A 166 21.86 -2.41 -3.37
N ASP A 167 21.74 -1.08 -3.37
CA ASP A 167 22.69 -0.16 -2.74
C ASP A 167 22.29 0.04 -1.26
N ALA A 168 23.25 -0.08 -0.35
CA ALA A 168 23.05 0.16 1.08
C ALA A 168 22.60 1.60 1.41
N ARG A 169 22.80 2.55 0.49
CA ARG A 169 22.28 3.93 0.59
C ARG A 169 20.76 4.03 0.33
N GLY A 170 20.13 2.99 -0.20
CA GLY A 170 18.73 3.00 -0.58
C GLY A 170 18.44 3.77 -1.88
N PHE A 171 17.15 3.88 -2.20
CA PHE A 171 16.62 4.73 -3.26
C PHE A 171 16.47 6.18 -2.76
N LYS A 172 16.69 7.17 -3.64
CA LYS A 172 16.40 8.59 -3.36
C LYS A 172 14.94 8.96 -3.61
N GLY A 173 14.42 9.93 -2.87
CA GLY A 173 13.07 10.47 -3.01
C GLY A 173 12.80 11.08 -4.37
N GLU A 174 13.72 11.89 -4.91
CA GLU A 174 13.59 12.47 -6.26
C GLU A 174 13.41 11.38 -7.35
N ASP A 175 14.24 10.35 -7.33
CA ASP A 175 14.20 9.24 -8.29
C ASP A 175 12.92 8.40 -8.12
N ILE A 176 12.49 8.14 -6.87
CA ILE A 176 11.21 7.48 -6.55
C ILE A 176 10.03 8.30 -7.09
N LEU A 177 9.96 9.60 -6.77
CA LEU A 177 8.87 10.48 -7.16
C LEU A 177 8.76 10.51 -8.69
N HIS A 178 9.88 10.66 -9.39
CA HIS A 178 9.93 10.66 -10.86
C HIS A 178 9.41 9.34 -11.45
N ILE A 179 9.88 8.17 -10.98
CA ILE A 179 9.45 6.89 -11.57
C ILE A 179 7.99 6.53 -11.21
N LEU A 180 7.51 6.88 -10.00
CA LEU A 180 6.11 6.63 -9.62
C LEU A 180 5.14 7.53 -10.41
N LEU A 181 5.46 8.82 -10.58
CA LEU A 181 4.65 9.72 -11.41
C LEU A 181 4.62 9.28 -12.88
N ALA A 182 5.75 8.80 -13.42
CA ALA A 182 5.87 8.25 -14.77
C ALA A 182 5.18 6.88 -14.96
N CYS A 183 4.81 6.19 -13.88
CA CYS A 183 3.99 4.98 -13.90
C CYS A 183 2.50 5.26 -13.58
N ASP A 184 2.07 6.52 -13.72
CA ASP A 184 0.72 7.03 -13.45
C ASP A 184 0.19 6.85 -12.01
N LEU A 185 1.08 6.71 -11.03
CA LEU A 185 0.69 6.87 -9.63
C LEU A 185 0.55 8.35 -9.25
N ARG A 186 -0.36 8.63 -8.33
CA ARG A 186 -0.60 9.98 -7.78
C ARG A 186 -0.63 9.89 -6.26
N PHE A 187 -0.08 10.90 -5.58
CA PHE A 187 -0.14 11.03 -4.12
C PHE A 187 -1.60 11.26 -3.68
N GLY A 188 -2.04 10.65 -2.58
CA GLY A 188 -3.45 10.69 -2.16
C GLY A 188 -3.71 10.32 -0.69
N ASP A 189 -4.75 9.52 -0.42
CA ASP A 189 -5.19 9.16 0.94
C ASP A 189 -4.05 8.56 1.77
N MET A 190 -4.03 8.86 3.06
CA MET A 190 -3.00 8.39 4.01
C MET A 190 -1.53 8.73 3.63
N ASN A 191 -1.29 9.70 2.75
CA ASN A 191 0.03 10.10 2.25
C ASN A 191 0.80 8.96 1.55
N PHE A 192 0.06 8.13 0.81
CA PHE A 192 0.60 7.09 -0.07
C PHE A 192 0.49 7.49 -1.54
N PHE A 193 1.18 6.74 -2.42
CA PHE A 193 0.97 6.83 -3.87
C PHE A 193 -0.03 5.77 -4.32
N HIS A 194 -1.06 6.17 -5.07
CA HIS A 194 -2.08 5.27 -5.59
C HIS A 194 -2.10 5.28 -7.11
N ARG A 195 -2.23 4.09 -7.71
CA ARG A 195 -2.68 3.98 -9.11
C ARG A 195 -4.20 3.89 -9.12
N HIS A 196 -4.83 4.68 -9.98
CA HIS A 196 -6.28 4.68 -10.17
C HIS A 196 -6.65 3.94 -11.47
N GLU A 197 -7.90 3.49 -11.59
CA GLU A 197 -8.43 2.81 -12.79
C GLU A 197 -8.37 3.69 -14.05
N PHE A 198 -8.73 4.97 -13.92
CA PHE A 198 -8.77 5.92 -15.03
C PHE A 198 -7.65 6.97 -14.93
N GLU A 199 -7.22 7.43 -16.10
CA GLU A 199 -6.28 8.54 -16.27
C GLU A 199 -6.73 9.79 -15.49
N ALA A 200 -5.76 10.61 -15.09
CA ALA A 200 -5.94 11.77 -14.21
C ALA A 200 -6.53 11.45 -12.81
N GLY A 201 -6.35 10.23 -12.30
CA GLY A 201 -6.60 9.89 -10.89
C GLY A 201 -8.09 9.69 -10.55
N LYS A 202 -8.87 9.09 -11.47
CA LYS A 202 -10.31 8.86 -11.28
C LYS A 202 -10.65 7.38 -11.16
N GLY A 203 -11.77 7.09 -10.51
CA GLY A 203 -12.28 5.74 -10.29
C GLY A 203 -11.78 5.11 -9.00
N ALA A 204 -11.82 3.78 -8.93
CA ALA A 204 -11.27 3.02 -7.81
C ALA A 204 -9.73 3.09 -7.78
N ILE A 205 -9.16 2.92 -6.58
CA ILE A 205 -7.73 2.65 -6.41
C ILE A 205 -7.48 1.21 -6.87
N GLN A 206 -6.59 1.02 -7.85
CA GLN A 206 -6.14 -0.30 -8.27
C GLN A 206 -5.17 -0.88 -7.25
N PHE A 207 -4.09 -0.16 -6.93
CA PHE A 207 -3.14 -0.54 -5.90
C PHE A 207 -2.44 0.70 -5.34
N SER A 208 -1.79 0.54 -4.20
CA SER A 208 -1.10 1.59 -3.46
C SER A 208 0.38 1.25 -3.25
N VAL A 209 1.18 2.28 -2.99
CA VAL A 209 2.61 2.17 -2.69
C VAL A 209 2.92 3.01 -1.45
N ALA A 210 3.58 2.36 -0.49
CA ALA A 210 4.06 2.93 0.76
C ALA A 210 5.59 2.83 0.86
N ASN A 211 6.16 3.58 1.78
CA ASN A 211 7.56 3.47 2.21
C ASN A 211 7.74 2.21 3.08
N MET A 212 8.86 1.49 2.94
CA MET A 212 9.16 0.32 3.78
C MET A 212 9.63 0.70 5.20
N MET A 213 10.11 1.94 5.39
CA MET A 213 10.49 2.47 6.71
C MET A 213 9.29 3.09 7.42
N GLN A 214 9.19 2.90 8.74
CA GLN A 214 8.22 3.62 9.57
C GLN A 214 8.45 5.14 9.46
N PRO A 215 7.38 5.97 9.41
CA PRO A 215 5.95 5.64 9.61
C PRO A 215 5.23 5.02 8.39
N GLY A 216 5.91 4.80 7.26
CA GLY A 216 5.35 4.16 6.05
C GLY A 216 4.79 5.12 5.01
N VAL A 217 4.61 6.39 5.35
CA VAL A 217 4.15 7.43 4.40
C VAL A 217 5.31 8.04 3.60
N PHE A 218 4.96 8.85 2.59
CA PHE A 218 5.88 9.75 1.92
C PHE A 218 5.61 11.21 2.32
N ASP A 219 6.68 11.98 2.46
CA ASP A 219 6.66 13.43 2.55
C ASP A 219 7.06 13.98 1.17
N ILE A 220 6.16 14.71 0.50
CA ILE A 220 6.41 15.25 -0.84
C ILE A 220 7.28 16.51 -0.78
N ASP A 221 7.15 17.31 0.28
CA ASP A 221 7.86 18.57 0.42
C ASP A 221 9.34 18.35 0.76
N ASN A 222 9.68 17.20 1.37
CA ASN A 222 11.04 16.81 1.75
C ASN A 222 11.66 15.69 0.89
N MET A 223 11.28 15.56 -0.39
CA MET A 223 11.78 14.50 -1.27
C MET A 223 13.26 14.58 -1.65
N ALA A 224 13.91 15.74 -1.51
CA ALA A 224 15.30 15.95 -1.93
C ALA A 224 16.31 15.24 -1.01
N ASP A 225 16.12 15.33 0.31
CA ASP A 225 16.98 14.70 1.32
C ASP A 225 16.45 13.33 1.80
N PHE A 226 15.32 12.87 1.25
CA PHE A 226 14.72 11.57 1.59
C PHE A 226 15.41 10.40 0.88
N ASN A 227 15.84 9.41 1.67
CA ASN A 227 16.27 8.10 1.17
C ASN A 227 15.51 6.96 1.88
N THR A 228 15.25 5.85 1.18
CA THR A 228 14.66 4.64 1.77
C THR A 228 15.25 3.34 1.19
N PRO A 229 15.49 2.29 2.02
CA PRO A 229 15.95 0.99 1.53
C PRO A 229 14.92 0.26 0.65
N GLY A 230 13.64 0.67 0.64
CA GLY A 230 12.65 0.01 -0.21
C GLY A 230 11.24 0.58 -0.16
N LEU A 231 10.42 0.13 -1.11
CA LEU A 231 9.00 0.46 -1.25
C LEU A 231 8.13 -0.79 -1.06
N VAL A 232 6.91 -0.61 -0.55
CA VAL A 232 5.92 -1.68 -0.40
C VAL A 232 4.73 -1.39 -1.31
N PHE A 233 4.50 -2.25 -2.28
CA PHE A 233 3.34 -2.22 -3.16
C PHE A 233 2.25 -3.11 -2.55
N PHE A 234 1.01 -2.62 -2.45
CA PHE A 234 -0.10 -3.39 -1.90
C PHE A 234 -1.43 -3.17 -2.65
N LEU A 235 -2.14 -4.28 -2.87
CA LEU A 235 -3.43 -4.40 -3.52
C LEU A 235 -4.43 -4.91 -2.48
N THR A 236 -5.53 -4.18 -2.26
CA THR A 236 -6.61 -4.55 -1.34
C THR A 236 -7.83 -5.03 -2.13
N LEU A 237 -8.28 -6.27 -1.91
CA LEU A 237 -9.46 -6.84 -2.56
C LEU A 237 -10.57 -7.18 -1.55
N PRO A 238 -11.86 -6.98 -1.91
CA PRO A 238 -12.36 -6.37 -3.14
C PRO A 238 -12.16 -4.85 -3.19
N GLY A 239 -12.10 -4.26 -4.40
CA GLY A 239 -11.92 -2.82 -4.58
C GLY A 239 -11.89 -2.36 -6.04
N PRO A 240 -10.94 -2.85 -6.88
CA PRO A 240 -10.89 -2.55 -8.31
C PRO A 240 -12.01 -3.24 -9.11
N GLU A 241 -12.38 -2.71 -10.28
CA GLU A 241 -13.37 -3.35 -11.17
C GLU A 241 -12.84 -4.67 -11.76
N ASP A 242 -11.54 -4.69 -12.13
CA ASP A 242 -10.81 -5.88 -12.58
C ASP A 242 -9.62 -6.16 -11.63
N MET A 243 -9.81 -7.14 -10.75
CA MET A 243 -8.87 -7.48 -9.67
C MET A 243 -7.59 -8.14 -10.22
N MET A 244 -7.75 -9.02 -11.22
CA MET A 244 -6.64 -9.68 -11.92
C MET A 244 -5.75 -8.67 -12.65
N LYS A 245 -6.34 -7.70 -13.35
CA LYS A 245 -5.62 -6.63 -14.08
C LYS A 245 -4.95 -5.65 -13.12
N ALA A 246 -5.58 -5.32 -11.99
CA ALA A 246 -4.95 -4.50 -10.94
C ALA A 246 -3.70 -5.18 -10.37
N PHE A 247 -3.73 -6.50 -10.14
CA PHE A 247 -2.56 -7.29 -9.73
C PHE A 247 -1.46 -7.31 -10.80
N ASP A 248 -1.81 -7.56 -12.06
CA ASP A 248 -0.82 -7.59 -13.15
C ASP A 248 -0.17 -6.21 -13.37
N TYR A 249 -0.92 -5.11 -13.27
CA TYR A 249 -0.35 -3.75 -13.27
C TYR A 249 0.51 -3.46 -12.04
N MET A 250 0.15 -3.94 -10.85
CA MET A 250 0.98 -3.80 -9.64
C MET A 250 2.33 -4.49 -9.85
N LEU A 251 2.31 -5.70 -10.40
CA LEU A 251 3.51 -6.46 -10.73
C LEU A 251 4.40 -5.76 -11.78
N GLU A 252 3.81 -5.32 -12.90
CA GLU A 252 4.55 -4.62 -13.96
C GLU A 252 5.20 -3.33 -13.43
N THR A 253 4.48 -2.60 -12.57
CA THR A 253 4.96 -1.37 -11.93
C THR A 253 6.10 -1.65 -10.95
N ALA A 254 5.94 -2.62 -10.04
CA ALA A 254 6.99 -3.00 -9.09
C ALA A 254 8.28 -3.42 -9.81
N GLN A 255 8.15 -4.19 -10.90
CA GLN A 255 9.31 -4.55 -11.74
C GLN A 255 9.88 -3.35 -12.51
N ALA A 256 9.06 -2.39 -12.94
CA ALA A 256 9.55 -1.18 -13.59
C ALA A 256 10.37 -0.30 -12.62
N VAL A 257 9.88 -0.11 -11.40
CA VAL A 257 10.61 0.61 -10.34
C VAL A 257 11.92 -0.11 -10.00
N ALA A 258 11.89 -1.43 -9.77
CA ALA A 258 13.09 -2.21 -9.50
C ALA A 258 14.16 -2.10 -10.63
N ARG A 259 13.74 -2.16 -11.90
CA ARG A 259 14.65 -2.02 -13.06
C ARG A 259 15.27 -0.63 -13.18
N ASN A 260 14.52 0.43 -12.88
CA ASN A 260 15.00 1.81 -13.05
C ASN A 260 15.81 2.30 -11.84
N LEU A 261 15.44 1.92 -10.61
CA LEU A 261 16.11 2.36 -9.39
C LEU A 261 17.23 1.42 -8.90
N GLY A 262 17.44 0.27 -9.56
CA GLY A 262 18.50 -0.69 -9.19
C GLY A 262 18.16 -1.56 -7.97
N GLY A 263 16.94 -2.09 -7.93
CA GLY A 263 16.44 -2.96 -6.86
C GLY A 263 16.07 -4.38 -7.31
N ASP A 264 15.61 -5.17 -6.35
CA ASP A 264 14.99 -6.49 -6.55
C ASP A 264 13.53 -6.49 -6.07
N VAL A 265 12.70 -7.31 -6.71
CA VAL A 265 11.30 -7.52 -6.31
C VAL A 265 11.19 -8.80 -5.50
N LEU A 266 10.65 -8.67 -4.30
CA LEU A 266 10.43 -9.73 -3.33
C LEU A 266 8.92 -9.88 -3.05
N ASP A 267 8.50 -11.05 -2.59
CA ASP A 267 7.14 -11.30 -2.12
C ASP A 267 6.90 -10.81 -0.67
N GLU A 268 5.71 -11.08 -0.13
CA GLU A 268 5.33 -10.78 1.26
C GLU A 268 6.34 -11.29 2.28
N SER A 269 6.89 -12.50 2.08
CA SER A 269 7.87 -13.14 2.97
C SER A 269 9.28 -12.53 2.86
N ARG A 270 9.46 -11.55 1.96
CA ARG A 270 10.75 -11.00 1.51
C ARG A 270 11.62 -12.03 0.78
N SER A 271 11.01 -13.08 0.22
CA SER A 271 11.68 -14.02 -0.68
C SER A 271 11.72 -13.48 -2.11
N VAL A 272 12.73 -13.87 -2.90
CA VAL A 272 12.84 -13.45 -4.32
C VAL A 272 11.62 -13.91 -5.11
N LEU A 273 10.95 -12.96 -5.79
CA LEU A 273 9.65 -13.20 -6.42
C LEU A 273 9.72 -14.26 -7.53
N THR A 274 9.07 -15.42 -7.31
CA THR A 274 9.08 -16.55 -8.25
C THR A 274 7.84 -16.59 -9.15
N ARG A 275 7.94 -17.31 -10.27
CA ARG A 275 6.77 -17.61 -11.13
C ARG A 275 5.70 -18.42 -10.38
N GLN A 276 6.11 -19.35 -9.51
CA GLN A 276 5.19 -20.13 -8.70
C GLN A 276 4.41 -19.25 -7.71
N THR A 277 5.07 -18.29 -7.06
CA THR A 277 4.42 -17.31 -6.18
C THR A 277 3.39 -16.50 -6.97
N LEU A 278 3.76 -16.02 -8.16
CA LEU A 278 2.85 -15.25 -9.03
C LEU A 278 1.66 -16.05 -9.55
N GLU A 279 1.86 -17.31 -9.93
CA GLU A 279 0.78 -18.21 -10.35
C GLU A 279 -0.14 -18.57 -9.18
N HIS A 280 0.39 -18.68 -7.95
CA HIS A 280 -0.40 -18.85 -6.73
C HIS A 280 -1.28 -17.64 -6.43
N CYS A 281 -0.72 -16.42 -6.40
CA CYS A 281 -1.51 -15.20 -6.16
C CYS A 281 -2.62 -15.01 -7.21
N ARG A 282 -2.32 -15.22 -8.50
CA ARG A 282 -3.34 -15.19 -9.57
C ARG A 282 -4.41 -16.26 -9.41
N GLN A 283 -4.12 -17.39 -8.77
CA GLN A 283 -5.14 -18.40 -8.46
C GLN A 283 -6.00 -17.97 -7.26
N GLN A 284 -5.41 -17.41 -6.20
CA GLN A 284 -6.14 -16.87 -5.05
C GLN A 284 -7.13 -15.77 -5.47
N ILE A 285 -6.73 -14.85 -6.35
CA ILE A 285 -7.59 -13.78 -6.87
C ILE A 285 -8.79 -14.36 -7.64
N ARG A 286 -8.58 -15.35 -8.51
CA ARG A 286 -9.68 -16.07 -9.21
C ARG A 286 -10.59 -16.85 -8.26
N ASP A 287 -10.05 -17.29 -7.12
CA ASP A 287 -10.82 -18.00 -6.09
C ASP A 287 -11.62 -17.01 -5.22
N LEU A 288 -11.16 -15.77 -5.07
CA LEU A 288 -11.90 -14.65 -4.50
C LEU A 288 -13.01 -14.16 -5.44
N GLU A 289 -12.70 -13.89 -6.72
CA GLU A 289 -13.68 -13.51 -7.75
C GLU A 289 -14.83 -14.53 -7.82
N ARG A 290 -14.52 -15.83 -7.82
CA ARG A 290 -15.54 -16.90 -7.81
C ARG A 290 -16.36 -16.96 -6.52
N ARG A 291 -15.78 -16.65 -5.36
CA ARG A 291 -16.53 -16.54 -4.08
C ARG A 291 -17.50 -15.36 -4.10
N LEU A 292 -17.04 -14.19 -4.53
CA LEU A 292 -17.85 -12.97 -4.60
C LEU A 292 -19.00 -13.11 -5.60
N LEU A 293 -18.76 -13.67 -6.78
CA LEU A 293 -19.82 -13.98 -7.76
C LEU A 293 -20.84 -15.01 -7.25
N ALA A 294 -20.43 -15.91 -6.35
CA ALA A 294 -21.33 -16.89 -5.73
C ALA A 294 -22.12 -16.32 -4.53
N GLN A 295 -21.62 -15.27 -3.87
CA GLN A 295 -22.32 -14.55 -2.80
C GLN A 295 -23.30 -13.48 -3.32
N THR A 296 -23.14 -13.04 -4.56
CA THR A 296 -23.95 -11.98 -5.20
C THR A 296 -25.18 -12.55 -5.95
N ARG A 297 -25.58 -13.80 -5.69
CA ARG A 297 -26.55 -14.55 -6.51
C ARG A 297 -27.56 -15.35 -5.69
#